data_AF-A0A349MUX8-F1
#
_entry.id   AF-A0A349MUX8-F1
#
_cell.length_a   1.000
_cell.length_b   1.000
_cell.length_c   1.000
_cell.angle_alpha   90.00
_cell.angle_beta   90.00
_cell.angle_gamma   90.00
#
_symmetry.space_group_name_H-M   'P 1'
#
loop_
_entity.id
_entity.type
_entity.pdbx_description
1 polymer ?
#
loop_
_entity_poly.entity_id
_entity_poly.type
_entity_poly.pdbx_seq_one_letter_code
_entity_poly.pdbx_strand_id
1 'polypeptide(L)'
;MRKESKHDHIDFNKLLDLIHAVEDRHDNSVIPASDEEMEPIWKMCRISASPGRHKTQVTQEQYWVIENYSRVPNHTVKQKESALSQLGHNYSWLSRRVHEYRMGTLEVENEV
;
A
#
# COMPACT_ATOMS: atom_id res chain seq x y z
N MET A 1 6.67 6.11 -31.29
CA MET A 1 6.81 4.91 -30.43
C MET A 1 6.63 5.35 -28.97
N ARG A 2 5.57 4.87 -28.31
CA ARG A 2 5.43 5.03 -26.85
C ARG A 2 6.58 4.23 -26.21
N LYS A 3 7.36 4.84 -25.32
CA LYS A 3 8.30 4.10 -24.47
C LYS A 3 7.45 3.32 -23.47
N GLU A 4 7.46 1.99 -23.56
CA GLU A 4 6.87 1.15 -22.53
C GLU A 4 7.53 1.46 -21.18
N SER A 5 6.72 1.49 -20.13
CA SER A 5 7.18 1.79 -18.78
C SER A 5 8.09 0.66 -18.33
N LYS A 6 9.32 0.99 -17.90
CA LYS A 6 10.30 0.03 -17.36
C LYS A 6 9.82 -0.72 -16.10
N HIS A 7 8.64 -0.40 -15.60
CA HIS A 7 8.04 -0.98 -14.39
C HIS A 7 6.95 -2.01 -14.68
N ASP A 8 6.66 -2.31 -15.95
CA ASP A 8 5.48 -3.09 -16.34
C ASP A 8 5.66 -4.62 -16.28
N HIS A 9 6.79 -5.13 -15.78
CA HIS A 9 7.03 -6.57 -15.74
C HIS A 9 6.75 -7.13 -14.33
N ILE A 10 5.50 -7.03 -13.88
CA ILE A 10 5.01 -8.02 -12.90
C ILE A 10 5.12 -9.38 -13.60
N ASP A 11 5.87 -10.31 -13.00
CA ASP A 11 5.88 -11.69 -13.47
C ASP A 11 4.50 -12.28 -13.20
N PHE A 12 3.65 -12.26 -14.23
CA PHE A 12 2.26 -12.62 -14.13
C PHE A 12 2.07 -14.09 -13.74
N ASN A 13 2.95 -14.98 -14.20
CA ASN A 13 2.90 -16.40 -13.86
C ASN A 13 3.22 -16.59 -12.38
N LYS A 14 4.28 -15.94 -11.91
CA LYS A 14 4.66 -16.02 -10.49
C LYS A 14 3.60 -15.39 -9.58
N LEU A 15 2.93 -14.31 -10.01
CA LEU A 15 1.82 -13.72 -9.28
C LEU A 15 0.64 -14.70 -9.18
N LEU A 16 0.26 -15.33 -10.30
CA LEU A 16 -0.81 -16.33 -10.33
C LEU A 16 -0.48 -17.53 -9.44
N ASP A 17 0.75 -18.03 -9.47
CA ASP A 17 1.18 -19.15 -8.62
C ASP A 17 1.02 -18.81 -7.13
N LEU A 18 1.37 -17.59 -6.74
CA LEU A 18 1.19 -17.12 -5.35
C LEU A 18 -0.30 -17.02 -4.98
N ILE A 19 -1.14 -16.52 -5.89
CA ILE A 19 -2.59 -16.41 -5.68
C ILE A 19 -3.20 -17.80 -5.50
N HIS A 20 -2.96 -18.73 -6.43
CA HIS A 20 -3.49 -20.09 -6.35
C HIS A 20 -3.01 -20.82 -5.09
N ALA A 21 -1.73 -20.67 -4.72
CA ALA A 21 -1.21 -21.27 -3.50
C ALA A 21 -1.88 -20.74 -2.22
N VAL A 22 -2.38 -19.51 -2.22
CA VAL A 22 -3.20 -18.98 -1.12
C VAL A 22 -4.63 -19.49 -1.24
N GLU A 23 -5.26 -19.41 -2.41
CA GLU A 23 -6.63 -19.87 -2.64
C GLU A 23 -6.82 -21.36 -2.28
N ASP A 24 -5.89 -22.24 -2.67
CA ASP A 24 -5.93 -23.67 -2.36
C ASP A 24 -5.90 -23.95 -0.85
N ARG A 25 -5.17 -23.13 -0.08
CA ARG A 25 -5.08 -23.26 1.39
C ARG A 25 -6.28 -22.69 2.11
N HIS A 26 -7.04 -21.83 1.43
CA HIS A 26 -8.14 -21.05 2.00
C HIS A 26 -9.49 -21.39 1.35
N ASP A 27 -9.62 -22.64 0.88
CA ASP A 27 -10.83 -23.20 0.27
C ASP A 27 -11.39 -22.29 -0.84
N ASN A 28 -10.53 -21.96 -1.82
CA ASN A 28 -10.86 -21.08 -2.95
C ASN A 28 -11.43 -19.72 -2.51
N SER A 29 -10.79 -19.07 -1.53
CA SER A 29 -11.20 -17.78 -0.96
C SER A 29 -12.47 -17.80 -0.10
N VAL A 30 -12.94 -18.97 0.33
CA VAL A 30 -14.02 -19.08 1.33
C VAL A 30 -13.54 -18.62 2.71
N ILE A 31 -12.26 -18.89 3.03
CA ILE A 31 -11.62 -18.48 4.27
C ILE A 31 -10.70 -17.27 3.99
N PRO A 32 -10.70 -16.22 4.82
CA PRO A 32 -9.81 -15.10 4.61
C PRO A 32 -8.35 -15.50 4.91
N ALA A 33 -7.47 -15.22 3.96
CA ALA A 33 -6.02 -15.34 4.14
C ALA A 33 -5.48 -14.31 5.15
N SER A 34 -4.47 -14.72 5.92
CA SER A 34 -3.81 -13.82 6.86
C SER A 34 -2.96 -12.75 6.16
N ASP A 35 -2.69 -11.63 6.85
CA ASP A 35 -1.81 -10.57 6.35
C ASP A 35 -0.40 -11.10 5.99
N GLU A 36 0.10 -12.09 6.74
CA GLU A 36 1.40 -12.74 6.51
C GLU A 36 1.41 -13.54 5.20
N GLU A 37 0.31 -14.23 4.88
CA GLU A 37 0.18 -15.02 3.65
C GLU A 37 0.01 -14.16 2.40
N MET A 38 -0.60 -12.97 2.56
CA MET A 38 -0.82 -12.03 1.47
C MET A 38 0.39 -11.14 1.19
N GLU A 39 1.34 -11.03 2.13
CA GLU A 39 2.53 -10.17 2.02
C GLU A 39 3.35 -10.39 0.71
N PRO A 40 3.61 -11.63 0.24
CA PRO A 40 4.36 -11.86 -0.99
C PRO A 40 3.63 -11.37 -2.25
N ILE A 41 2.31 -11.54 -2.29
CA ILE A 41 1.43 -11.05 -3.38
C ILE A 41 1.47 -9.52 -3.39
N TRP A 42 1.32 -8.89 -2.23
CA TRP A 42 1.39 -7.43 -2.11
C TRP A 42 2.75 -6.88 -2.52
N LYS A 43 3.86 -7.52 -2.15
CA LYS A 43 5.21 -7.12 -2.57
C LYS A 43 5.38 -7.14 -4.09
N MET A 44 4.84 -8.15 -4.78
CA MET A 44 4.89 -8.24 -6.24
C MET A 44 3.99 -7.21 -6.93
N CYS A 45 2.81 -6.95 -6.37
CA CYS A 45 1.88 -5.96 -6.89
C CYS A 45 2.25 -4.52 -6.49
N ARG A 46 3.22 -4.34 -5.59
CA ARG A 46 3.68 -3.02 -5.18
C ARG A 46 4.43 -2.39 -6.35
N ILE A 47 3.93 -1.28 -6.83
CA ILE A 47 4.63 -0.50 -7.84
C ILE A 47 5.87 0.09 -7.18
N SER A 48 7.03 -0.50 -7.46
CA SER A 48 8.32 0.06 -7.07
C SER A 48 8.39 1.50 -7.56
N ALA A 49 8.62 2.43 -6.63
CA ALA A 49 8.89 3.82 -6.98
C ALA A 49 9.96 3.88 -8.08
N SER A 50 9.70 4.60 -9.17
CA SER A 50 10.71 4.80 -10.20
C SER A 50 12.01 5.32 -9.57
N PRO A 51 13.19 4.81 -9.98
CA PRO A 51 14.47 5.32 -9.51
C PRO A 51 14.49 6.85 -9.64
N GLY A 52 14.73 7.55 -8.53
CA GLY A 52 14.73 9.02 -8.47
C GLY A 52 13.42 9.68 -8.00
N ARG A 53 12.37 8.94 -7.63
CA ARG A 53 11.22 9.54 -6.94
C ARG A 53 11.63 10.07 -5.56
N HIS A 54 11.24 11.31 -5.27
CA HIS A 54 11.47 11.95 -3.99
C HIS A 54 10.77 11.18 -2.88
N LYS A 55 11.54 10.83 -1.83
CA LYS A 55 11.00 10.25 -0.60
C LYS A 55 10.36 11.37 0.21
N THR A 56 9.16 11.14 0.74
CA THR A 56 8.60 12.05 1.74
C THR A 56 8.65 11.41 3.10
N GLN A 57 9.12 12.18 4.07
CA GLN A 57 9.17 11.80 5.46
C GLN A 57 7.91 12.27 6.20
N VAL A 58 7.46 11.46 7.15
CA VAL A 58 6.38 11.75 8.10
C VAL A 58 6.77 11.22 9.47
N THR A 59 6.12 11.69 10.53
CA THR A 59 6.37 11.12 11.87
C THR A 59 5.92 9.65 11.93
N GLN A 60 6.44 8.90 12.90
CA GLN A 60 6.06 7.49 13.11
C GLN A 60 4.55 7.33 13.34
N GLU A 61 3.94 8.23 14.10
CA GLU A 61 2.49 8.23 14.37
C GLU A 61 1.68 8.48 13.08
N GLN A 62 2.10 9.47 12.28
CA GLN A 62 1.45 9.74 10.99
C GLN A 62 1.55 8.53 10.06
N TYR A 63 2.71 7.88 10.03
CA TYR A 63 2.93 6.69 9.23
C TYR A 63 1.93 5.58 9.58
N TRP A 64 1.74 5.28 10.87
CA TRP A 64 0.79 4.26 11.31
C TRP A 64 -0.66 4.61 10.96
N VAL A 65 -1.07 5.87 11.10
CA VAL A 65 -2.41 6.29 10.71
C VAL A 65 -2.61 6.12 9.20
N ILE A 66 -1.62 6.49 8.39
CA ILE A 66 -1.66 6.36 6.92
C ILE A 66 -1.69 4.89 6.51
N GLU A 67 -0.85 4.05 7.12
CA GLU A 67 -0.82 2.61 6.89
C GLU A 67 -2.18 2.00 7.16
N ASN A 68 -2.74 2.21 8.36
CA ASN A 68 -4.04 1.68 8.76
C ASN A 68 -5.16 2.17 7.83
N TYR A 69 -5.14 3.45 7.48
CA TYR A 69 -6.10 4.01 6.53
C TYR A 69 -5.96 3.36 5.14
N SER A 70 -4.75 3.06 4.69
CA SER A 70 -4.50 2.52 3.35
C SER A 70 -5.02 1.09 3.12
N ARG A 71 -5.16 0.31 4.21
CA ARG A 71 -5.64 -1.09 4.21
C ARG A 71 -7.13 -1.22 3.87
N VAL A 72 -7.91 -0.17 4.10
CA VAL A 72 -9.35 -0.18 3.83
C VAL A 72 -9.62 0.42 2.43
N PRO A 73 -10.31 -0.29 1.53
CA PRO A 73 -10.59 0.21 0.18
C PRO A 73 -11.68 1.29 0.16
N ASN A 74 -12.67 1.20 1.05
CA ASN A 74 -13.79 2.13 1.15
C ASN A 74 -13.95 2.66 2.58
N HIS A 75 -13.73 3.95 2.78
CA HIS A 75 -13.85 4.59 4.10
C HIS A 75 -15.23 5.20 4.32
N THR A 76 -15.80 4.92 5.48
CA THR A 76 -16.96 5.67 6.00
C THR A 76 -16.57 7.11 6.34
N VAL A 77 -17.57 8.00 6.44
CA VAL A 77 -17.35 9.40 6.86
C VAL A 77 -16.63 9.48 8.20
N LYS A 78 -17.03 8.67 9.18
CA LYS A 78 -16.41 8.61 10.52
C LYS A 78 -14.93 8.20 10.47
N GLN A 79 -14.59 7.22 9.64
CA GLN A 79 -13.20 6.79 9.47
C GLN A 79 -12.34 7.88 8.83
N LYS A 80 -12.89 8.62 7.85
CA LYS A 80 -12.22 9.78 7.28
C LYS A 80 -11.98 10.86 8.33
N GLU A 81 -13.01 11.27 9.05
CA GLU A 81 -12.91 12.31 10.08
C GLU A 81 -11.93 11.93 11.19
N SER A 82 -11.94 10.68 11.65
CA SER A 82 -11.00 10.19 12.65
C SER A 82 -9.55 10.28 12.18
N ALA A 83 -9.26 9.85 10.94
CA ALA A 83 -7.91 9.93 10.39
C ALA A 83 -7.45 11.38 10.23
N LEU A 84 -8.31 12.27 9.72
CA LEU A 84 -7.99 13.69 9.58
C LEU A 84 -7.72 14.36 10.92
N SER A 85 -8.50 14.01 11.96
CA SER A 85 -8.30 14.52 13.32
C SER A 85 -6.97 14.07 13.92
N GLN A 86 -6.58 12.81 13.73
CA GLN A 86 -5.30 12.29 14.23
C GLN A 86 -4.10 12.90 13.50
N LEU A 87 -4.26 13.19 12.21
CA LEU A 87 -3.19 13.75 11.39
C LEU A 87 -3.07 15.28 11.49
N GLY A 88 -4.12 15.98 11.95
CA GLY A 88 -4.15 17.45 11.93
C GLY A 88 -4.10 18.05 10.53
N HIS A 89 -4.51 17.28 9.51
CA HIS A 89 -4.37 17.64 8.10
C HIS A 89 -5.70 17.47 7.33
N ASN A 90 -5.76 18.02 6.12
CA ASN A 90 -6.93 17.91 5.26
C ASN A 90 -6.89 16.64 4.37
N TYR A 91 -8.02 16.35 3.73
CA TYR A 91 -8.17 15.15 2.89
C TYR A 91 -7.21 15.10 1.69
N SER A 92 -6.86 16.25 1.11
CA SER A 92 -5.90 16.32 0.00
C SER A 92 -4.52 15.84 0.44
N TRP A 93 -4.09 16.28 1.62
CA TRP A 93 -2.84 15.83 2.24
C TRP A 93 -2.88 14.32 2.51
N LEU A 94 -3.93 13.82 3.17
CA LEU A 94 -4.09 12.39 3.48
C LEU A 94 -4.07 11.54 2.20
N SER A 95 -4.85 11.92 1.18
CA SER A 95 -4.91 11.22 -0.11
C SER A 95 -3.52 11.12 -0.77
N ARG A 96 -2.75 12.21 -0.72
CA ARG A 96 -1.39 12.24 -1.26
C ARG A 96 -0.45 11.30 -0.51
N ARG A 97 -0.50 11.30 0.83
CA ARG A 97 0.34 10.42 1.66
C ARG A 97 -0.01 8.95 1.52
N VAL A 98 -1.29 8.62 1.40
CA VAL A 98 -1.74 7.25 1.09
C VAL A 98 -1.21 6.80 -0.27
N HIS A 99 -1.19 7.68 -1.27
CA HIS A 99 -0.60 7.36 -2.56
C HIS A 99 0.90 7.07 -2.44
N GLU A 100 1.66 7.91 -1.73
CA GLU A 100 3.10 7.68 -1.54
C GLU A 100 3.42 6.43 -0.71
N TYR A 101 2.58 6.11 0.28
CA TYR A 101 2.67 4.85 1.03
C TYR A 101 2.53 3.63 0.10
N ARG A 102 1.51 3.65 -0.76
CA ARG A 102 1.27 2.60 -1.77
C ARG A 102 2.41 2.48 -2.77
N MET A 103 3.03 3.61 -3.13
CA MET A 103 4.18 3.67 -4.03
C MET A 103 5.53 3.36 -3.35
N GLY A 104 5.58 3.16 -2.03
CA GLY A 104 6.83 2.92 -1.29
C GLY A 104 7.76 4.14 -1.20
N THR A 105 7.22 5.35 -1.35
CA THR A 105 7.96 6.63 -1.26
C THR A 105 7.69 7.39 0.03
N LEU A 106 6.82 6.87 0.90
CA LEU A 106 6.60 7.40 2.24
C LEU A 106 7.57 6.71 3.22
N GLU A 107 8.31 7.51 3.98
CA GLU A 107 9.29 7.05 4.97
C GLU A 107 9.02 7.68 6.33
N VAL A 108 9.49 7.04 7.39
CA VAL A 108 9.45 7.62 8.73
C VAL A 108 10.64 8.57 8.87
N GLU A 109 10.43 9.75 9.46
CA GLU A 109 11.51 10.65 9.85
C GLU A 109 12.47 9.90 10.79
N ASN A 110 13.75 9.80 10.42
CA ASN A 110 14.76 9.30 11.35
C ASN A 110 14.94 10.36 12.43
N GLU A 111 14.65 10.01 13.68
CA GLU A 111 15.06 10.83 14.83
C GLU A 111 16.60 10.98 14.77
N VAL A 112 17.07 12.21 14.55
CA VAL A 112 18.49 12.58 14.58
C VAL A 112 18.89 12.95 15.99
#